data_AF-A0A4Q0LR69-F1
#
_entry.id   AF-A0A4Q0LR69-F1
#
_cell.length_a   1.000
_cell.length_b   1.000
_cell.length_c   1.000
_cell.angle_alpha   90.00
_cell.angle_beta   90.00
_cell.angle_gamma   90.00
#
_symmetry.space_group_name_H-M   'P 1'
#
loop_
_entity.id
_entity.type
_entity.pdbx_description
1 polymer ?
#
loop_
_entity_poly.entity_id
_entity_poly.type
_entity_poly.pdbx_seq_one_letter_code
_entity_poly.pdbx_strand_id
1 'polypeptide(L)' 'YTKWGKVYSHVIRSLKDIEPDLLVFYNYPKQIRASIYSTNMIESFNNVIKRKAKPKAEFPNEQSLDTFIGIQAMSY' A
#
# COMPACT_ATOMS: atom_id res chain seq x y z
N TYR A 1 21.20 10.52 -0.59
CA TYR A 1 20.42 11.65 -1.12
C TYR A 1 21.07 12.42 -2.29
N THR A 2 22.40 12.53 -2.38
CA THR A 2 23.08 13.41 -3.37
C THR A 2 22.83 13.05 -4.85
N LYS A 3 22.82 11.76 -5.20
CA LYS A 3 22.64 11.28 -6.58
C LYS A 3 21.31 11.70 -7.23
N TRP A 4 20.22 11.75 -6.46
CA TRP A 4 18.86 12.01 -6.95
C TRP A 4 18.29 13.35 -6.48
N GLY A 5 19.05 14.11 -5.68
CA GLY A 5 18.65 15.37 -5.05
C GLY A 5 18.10 16.42 -6.02
N LYS A 6 18.68 16.49 -7.23
CA LYS A 6 18.29 17.47 -8.25
C LYS A 6 17.01 17.08 -9.00
N VAL A 7 16.78 15.79 -9.23
CA VAL A 7 15.65 15.30 -10.05
C VAL A 7 14.41 15.07 -9.20
N TYR A 8 14.58 14.59 -7.96
CA TYR A 8 13.50 14.19 -7.07
C TYR A 8 13.59 14.90 -5.72
N SER A 9 13.77 16.22 -5.74
CA SER A 9 13.95 17.03 -4.54
C SER A 9 12.80 16.87 -3.54
N HIS A 10 11.55 16.86 -4.03
CA HIS A 10 10.37 16.69 -3.20
C HIS A 10 10.29 15.29 -2.56
N VAL A 11 10.55 14.24 -3.33
CA VAL A 11 10.53 12.84 -2.83
C VAL A 11 11.60 12.65 -1.77
N ILE A 12 12.78 13.24 -1.96
CA ILE A 12 13.86 13.16 -0.97
C ILE A 12 13.49 13.91 0.30
N ARG A 13 12.80 15.05 0.21
CA ARG A 13 12.29 15.76 1.37
C ARG A 13 11.30 14.88 2.14
N SER A 14 10.26 14.38 1.48
CA SER A 14 9.26 13.52 2.14
C SER A 14 9.86 12.25 2.72
N LEU A 15 10.85 11.64 2.05
CA LEU A 15 11.55 10.46 2.56
C LEU A 15 12.33 10.77 3.84
N LYS A 16 12.99 11.93 3.93
CA LYS A 16 13.67 12.36 5.15
C LYS A 16 12.70 12.62 6.30
N ASP A 17 11.53 13.18 5.99
CA ASP A 17 10.49 13.47 7.00
C ASP A 17 9.98 12.17 7.65
N ILE A 18 9.89 11.06 6.89
CA ILE A 18 9.46 9.74 7.40
C ILE A 18 10.61 8.77 7.68
N GLU A 19 11.86 9.18 7.49
CA GLU A 19 13.04 8.32 7.61
C GLU A 19 13.12 7.60 8.97
N PRO A 20 12.85 8.27 10.11
CA PRO A 20 12.87 7.60 11.41
C PRO A 20 11.88 6.42 11.49
N ASP A 21 10.67 6.60 10.98
CA ASP A 21 9.63 5.56 10.99
C ASP A 21 9.98 4.41 10.04
N LEU A 22 10.57 4.73 8.87
CA LEU A 22 11.01 3.72 7.91
C LEU A 22 12.14 2.85 8.50
N LEU A 23 13.04 3.45 9.28
CA LEU A 23 14.18 2.74 9.87
C LEU A 23 13.78 1.77 10.99
N VAL A 24 12.58 1.92 11.59
CA VAL A 24 12.02 0.93 12.54
C VAL A 24 11.96 -0.47 11.93
N PHE A 25 11.85 -0.58 10.60
CA PHE A 25 11.97 -1.83 9.86
C PHE A 25 13.19 -2.69 10.29
N TYR A 26 14.31 -2.07 10.60
CA TYR A 26 15.54 -2.78 10.97
C TYR A 26 15.51 -3.35 12.40
N ASN A 27 14.53 -2.97 13.22
CA ASN A 27 14.32 -3.54 14.56
C ASN A 27 13.63 -4.91 14.50
N TYR A 28 12.95 -5.26 13.40
CA TYR A 28 12.32 -6.56 13.24
C TYR A 28 13.34 -7.68 12.95
N PRO A 29 13.08 -8.94 13.35
CA PRO A 29 13.91 -10.09 13.01
C PRO A 29 14.11 -10.24 11.50
N LYS A 30 15.32 -10.59 11.07
CA LYS A 30 15.66 -10.74 9.63
C LYS A 30 14.72 -11.72 8.90
N GLN A 31 14.24 -12.74 9.61
CA GLN A 31 13.38 -13.80 9.11
C GLN A 31 12.04 -13.26 8.59
N ILE A 32 11.49 -12.19 9.18
CA ILE A 32 10.18 -11.63 8.79
C ILE A 32 10.30 -10.39 7.89
N ARG A 33 11.50 -9.81 7.76
CA ARG A 33 11.72 -8.61 6.93
C ARG A 33 11.27 -8.80 5.49
N ALA A 34 11.52 -9.99 4.91
CA ALA A 34 11.09 -10.34 3.56
C ALA A 34 9.59 -10.14 3.33
N SER A 35 8.77 -10.54 4.31
CA SER A 35 7.32 -10.39 4.23
C SER A 35 6.87 -8.94 4.46
N ILE A 36 7.62 -8.16 5.25
CA ILE A 36 7.30 -6.76 5.56
C ILE A 36 7.61 -5.82 4.40
N TYR A 37 8.77 -5.95 3.75
CA TYR A 37 9.12 -5.07 2.62
C TYR A 37 8.49 -5.50 1.29
N SER A 38 7.96 -6.73 1.22
CA SER A 38 7.24 -7.21 0.04
C SER A 38 5.87 -6.54 -0.07
N THR A 39 5.54 -6.06 -1.27
CA THR A 39 4.23 -5.51 -1.58
C THR A 39 3.25 -6.55 -2.11
N ASN A 40 3.66 -7.82 -2.23
CA ASN A 40 2.85 -8.86 -2.87
C ASN A 40 1.46 -9.02 -2.23
N MET A 41 1.36 -8.99 -0.91
CA MET A 41 0.08 -9.16 -0.21
C MET A 41 -0.88 -8.01 -0.51
N ILE A 42 -0.42 -6.76 -0.39
CA ILE A 42 -1.24 -5.56 -0.63
C ILE A 42 -1.58 -5.39 -2.11
N GLU A 43 -0.64 -5.67 -3.02
CA GLU A 43 -0.87 -5.58 -4.47
C GLU A 43 -1.80 -6.68 -4.97
N SER A 44 -1.65 -7.91 -4.47
CA SER A 44 -2.57 -9.02 -4.77
C SER A 44 -4.00 -8.66 -4.38
N PHE A 45 -4.20 -8.17 -3.15
CA PHE A 45 -5.52 -7.73 -2.67
C PHE A 45 -6.08 -6.56 -3.48
N ASN A 46 -5.28 -5.53 -3.74
CA ASN A 46 -5.68 -4.38 -4.57
C ASN A 46 -6.07 -4.82 -5.99
N ASN A 47 -5.38 -5.80 -6.56
CA ASN A 47 -5.73 -6.35 -7.87
C ASN A 47 -7.07 -7.10 -7.85
N VAL A 48 -7.38 -7.84 -6.78
CA VAL A 48 -8.69 -8.48 -6.60
C VAL A 48 -9.80 -7.42 -6.53
N ILE A 49 -9.62 -6.38 -5.72
CA ILE A 49 -10.59 -5.28 -5.61
C ILE A 49 -10.79 -4.61 -6.97
N LYS A 50 -9.72 -4.19 -7.64
CA LYS A 50 -9.79 -3.52 -8.96
C LYS A 50 -10.53 -4.37 -9.99
N ARG A 51 -10.25 -5.68 -10.05
CA ARG A 51 -10.91 -6.59 -11.00
C ARG A 51 -12.41 -6.73 -10.72
N LYS A 52 -12.80 -6.88 -9.45
CA LYS A 52 -14.20 -7.06 -9.05
C LYS A 52 -15.00 -5.74 -9.07
N ALA A 53 -14.33 -4.61 -8.92
CA ALA A 53 -14.93 -3.28 -9.05
C ALA A 53 -15.11 -2.86 -10.51
N LYS A 54 -14.20 -3.25 -11.43
CA LYS A 54 -14.24 -2.87 -12.85
C LYS A 54 -15.61 -3.06 -13.57
N PRO A 55 -16.37 -4.15 -13.38
CA PRO A 55 -17.67 -4.31 -14.02
C PRO A 55 -18.79 -3.47 -13.37
N LYS A 56 -18.57 -2.86 -12.21
CA LYS A 56 -19.54 -1.99 -11.55
C LYS A 56 -19.39 -0.57 -12.11
N ALA A 57 -20.42 -0.07 -12.78
CA ALA A 57 -20.42 1.28 -13.33
C ALA A 57 -20.37 2.35 -12.23
N GLU A 58 -21.12 2.14 -11.15
CA GLU A 58 -21.15 3.00 -9.97
C GLU A 58 -21.62 2.23 -8.73
N PHE A 59 -21.39 2.82 -7.55
CA PHE A 59 -21.96 2.35 -6.30
C PHE A 59 -23.15 3.27 -5.93
N PRO A 60 -24.34 2.72 -5.62
CA PRO A 60 -25.52 3.53 -5.31
C PRO A 60 -25.38 4.46 -4.09
N ASN A 61 -24.53 4.09 -3.13
CA ASN A 61 -24.20 4.90 -1.94
C ASN A 61 -22.91 4.40 -1.28
N GLU A 62 -22.38 5.16 -0.32
CA GLU A 62 -21.17 4.82 0.44
C GLU A 62 -21.30 3.47 1.17
N GLN A 63 -22.46 3.19 1.79
CA GLN A 63 -22.71 1.92 2.48
C GLN A 63 -22.57 0.70 1.57
N SER A 64 -22.95 0.82 0.30
CA SER A 64 -22.82 -0.25 -0.69
C SER A 64 -21.36 -0.48 -1.11
N LEU A 65 -20.53 0.58 -1.11
CA LEU A 65 -19.09 0.49 -1.31
C LEU A 65 -18.43 -0.20 -0.11
N ASP A 66 -18.75 0.21 1.11
CA ASP A 66 -18.22 -0.39 2.34
C ASP A 66 -18.55 -1.88 2.42
N THR A 67 -19.82 -2.22 2.13
CA THR A 67 -20.26 -3.62 2.09
C THR A 67 -19.48 -4.41 1.03
N PHE A 68 -19.25 -3.82 -0.15
CA PHE A 68 -18.47 -4.46 -1.20
C PHE A 68 -17.02 -4.72 -0.78
N ILE A 69 -16.36 -3.72 -0.18
CA ILE A 69 -14.98 -3.83 0.30
C ILE A 69 -14.90 -4.85 1.44
N GLY A 70 -15.84 -4.83 2.39
CA GLY A 70 -15.93 -5.79 3.48
C GLY A 70 -16.07 -7.23 2.98
N ILE A 71 -16.92 -7.47 1.99
CA ILE A 71 -17.03 -8.79 1.33
C ILE A 71 -15.71 -9.19 0.68
N GLN A 72 -15.00 -8.27 0.02
CA GLN A 72 -13.70 -8.59 -0.58
C GLN A 72 -12.66 -8.96 0.47
N ALA A 73 -12.60 -8.21 1.57
CA ALA A 73 -11.69 -8.46 2.68
C ALA A 73 -11.97 -9.80 3.37
N MET A 74 -13.24 -10.16 3.58
CA MET A 74 -13.61 -11.47 4.16
C MET A 74 -13.34 -12.65 3.21
N SER A 75 -13.32 -12.40 1.89
CA SER A 75 -13.11 -13.44 0.87
C SER A 75 -11.65 -13.68 0.48
N TYR A 76 -10.74 -12.85 0.99
CA TYR A 76 -9.30 -12.90 0.69
C TYR A 76 -8.56 -13.70 1.76
#